data_AF-A0A7J4U7P4-F1
#
_entry.id   AF-A0A7J4U7P4-F1
#
_cell.length_a   1.000
_cell.length_b   1.000
_cell.length_c   1.000
_cell.angle_alpha   90.00
_cell.angle_beta   90.00
_cell.angle_gamma   90.00
#
_symmetry.space_group_name_H-M   'P 1'
#
loop_
_entity.id
_entity.type
_entity.pdbx_description
1 polymer ?
#
loop_
_entity_poly.entity_id
_entity_poly.type
_entity_poly.pdbx_seq_one_letter_code
_entity_poly.pdbx_strand_id
1 'polypeptide(L)' 'MRVVHGIANIGITIMASLVLILLGIFYYMATVWIIKLGANWAGFKDVTGNTVVLTAGIITAASMIGSAIQR' A
#
# COMPACT_ATOMS: atom_id res chain seq x y z
N MET A 1 29.63 -24.61 -2.81
CA MET A 1 28.35 -24.48 -2.07
C MET A 1 27.86 -23.04 -1.86
N ARG A 2 28.68 -21.98 -1.99
CA ARG A 2 28.23 -20.57 -1.85
C ARG A 2 27.26 -20.08 -2.95
N VAL A 3 27.44 -20.52 -4.20
CA VAL A 3 26.62 -20.05 -5.33
C VAL A 3 25.18 -20.60 -5.28
N VAL A 4 25.01 -21.83 -4.80
CA VAL A 4 23.69 -22.48 -4.65
C VAL A 4 22.82 -21.75 -3.62
N HIS A 5 23.42 -21.24 -2.54
CA HIS A 5 22.73 -20.42 -1.53
C HIS A 5 22.32 -19.05 -2.10
N GLY A 6 23.13 -18.46 -2.99
CA GLY A 6 22.80 -17.20 -3.66
C GLY A 6 21.56 -17.31 -4.56
N ILE A 7 21.44 -18.40 -5.32
CA ILE A 7 20.29 -18.65 -6.20
C ILE A 7 19.01 -18.89 -5.38
N ALA A 8 19.11 -19.65 -4.27
CA ALA A 8 18.00 -19.86 -3.36
C ALA A 8 17.50 -18.55 -2.73
N ASN A 9 18.42 -17.64 -2.36
CA ASN A 9 18.07 -16.35 -1.79
C ASN A 9 17.33 -15.44 -2.79
N ILE A 10 17.70 -15.46 -4.08
CA ILE A 10 17.01 -14.69 -5.12
C ILE A 10 15.54 -15.13 -5.24
N GLY A 11 15.27 -16.44 -5.20
CA GLY A 11 13.89 -16.95 -5.23
C GLY A 11 13.05 -16.47 -4.05
N ILE A 12 13.63 -16.46 -2.85
CA ILE A 12 12.97 -15.96 -1.64
C ILE A 12 12.72 -14.45 -1.73
N THR A 13 13.69 -13.67 -2.22
CA THR A 13 13.52 -12.22 -2.40
C THR A 13 12.39 -11.90 -3.36
N ILE A 14 12.29 -12.62 -4.49
CA ILE A 14 11.21 -12.42 -5.46
C ILE A 14 9.84 -12.72 -4.81
N MET A 15 9.73 -13.82 -4.08
CA MET A 15 8.50 -14.17 -3.36
C MET A 15 8.13 -13.13 -2.31
N ALA A 16 9.10 -12.65 -1.53
CA ALA A 16 8.88 -11.61 -0.53
C ALA A 16 8.42 -10.30 -1.19
N SER A 17 9.02 -9.90 -2.31
CA SER A 17 8.61 -8.72 -3.07
C SER A 17 7.19 -8.85 -3.60
N LEU A 18 6.80 -10.02 -4.13
CA LEU A 18 5.42 -10.25 -4.58
C LEU A 18 4.41 -10.11 -3.45
N VAL A 19 4.70 -10.66 -2.27
CA VAL A 19 3.84 -10.52 -1.08
C VAL A 19 3.74 -9.06 -0.65
N LEU A 20 4.85 -8.33 -0.63
CA LEU A 20 4.89 -6.90 -0.32
C LEU A 20 4.04 -6.07 -1.28
N ILE A 21 4.12 -6.35 -2.58
CA ILE A 21 3.32 -5.68 -3.60
C ILE A 21 1.83 -5.94 -3.37
N LEU A 22 1.44 -7.20 -3.14
CA LEU A 22 0.05 -7.57 -2.86
C LEU A 22 -0.47 -6.88 -1.60
N LEU A 23 0.33 -6.85 -0.54
CA LEU A 23 -0.02 -6.17 0.71
C LEU A 23 -0.22 -4.66 0.50
N GLY A 24 0.65 -4.03 -0.29
CA GLY A 24 0.52 -2.62 -0.66
C GLY A 24 -0.77 -2.33 -1.44
N ILE A 25 -1.15 -3.19 -2.38
CA ILE A 25 -2.40 -3.07 -3.13
C ILE A 25 -3.61 -3.17 -2.19
N PHE A 26 -3.63 -4.18 -1.31
CA PHE A 26 -4.71 -4.34 -0.32
C PHE A 26 -4.84 -3.10 0.58
N TYR A 27 -3.72 -2.56 1.06
CA TYR A 27 -3.72 -1.38 1.92
C TYR A 27 -4.24 -0.14 1.18
N TYR A 28 -3.84 0.03 -0.09
CA TYR A 28 -4.32 1.10 -0.94
C TYR A 28 -5.84 1.00 -1.18
N MET A 29 -6.36 -0.20 -1.47
CA MET A 29 -7.80 -0.43 -1.66
C MET A 29 -8.61 -0.13 -0.39
N ALA A 30 -8.13 -0.58 0.78
CA ALA A 30 -8.75 -0.26 2.06
C ALA A 30 -8.77 1.25 2.31
N THR A 31 -7.68 1.95 2.01
CA THR A 31 -7.58 3.40 2.16
C THR A 31 -8.55 4.14 1.24
N VAL A 32 -8.66 3.75 -0.03
CA VAL A 32 -9.65 4.29 -0.97
C VAL A 32 -11.08 4.12 -0.44
N TRP A 33 -11.38 2.96 0.14
CA TRP A 33 -12.70 2.69 0.72
C TRP A 33 -12.98 3.60 1.92
N ILE A 34 -12.01 3.77 2.83
CA ILE A 34 -12.13 4.69 3.98
C ILE A 34 -12.39 6.12 3.52
N ILE A 35 -11.67 6.60 2.50
CA ILE A 35 -11.85 7.96 1.96
C ILE A 35 -13.25 8.13 1.36
N LYS A 36 -13.72 7.16 0.57
CA LYS A 36 -15.06 7.20 -0.02
C LYS A 36 -16.16 7.17 1.05
N LEU A 37 -16.00 6.36 2.08
CA LEU A 37 -16.93 6.29 3.20
C LEU A 37 -16.94 7.61 4.00
N GLY A 38 -15.76 8.13 4.34
CA GLY A 38 -15.60 9.40 5.06
C GLY A 38 -16.16 10.59 4.28
N ALA A 39 -15.94 10.64 2.98
CA ALA A 39 -16.51 11.66 2.11
C ALA A 39 -18.04 11.62 2.06
N ASN A 40 -18.61 10.40 1.97
CA ASN A 40 -20.05 10.21 2.00
C ASN A 40 -20.65 10.68 3.33
N TRP A 41 -20.02 10.32 4.45
CA TRP A 41 -20.43 10.78 5.79
C TRP A 41 -20.29 12.29 5.99
N ALA A 42 -19.29 12.91 5.35
CA ALA A 42 -19.13 14.37 5.36
C ALA A 42 -20.09 15.11 4.41
N GLY A 43 -20.98 14.39 3.70
CA GLY A 43 -21.99 14.97 2.81
C GLY A 43 -21.49 15.33 1.41
N PHE A 44 -20.26 14.93 1.05
CA PHE A 44 -19.72 15.13 -0.30
C PHE A 44 -20.25 14.03 -1.24
N LYS A 45 -21.03 14.42 -2.24
CA LYS A 45 -21.63 13.49 -3.22
C LYS A 45 -20.75 13.25 -4.45
N ASP A 46 -19.95 14.24 -4.85
CA ASP A 46 -19.15 14.20 -6.08
C ASP A 46 -17.65 14.31 -5.79
N VAL A 47 -17.10 13.35 -5.04
CA VAL A 47 -15.64 13.26 -4.93
C VAL A 47 -15.09 12.64 -6.21
N THR A 48 -14.41 13.46 -7.02
CA THR A 48 -13.80 12.99 -8.27
C THR A 48 -12.79 11.88 -8.01
N GLY A 49 -12.74 10.88 -8.89
CA GLY A 49 -11.86 9.72 -8.75
C GLY A 49 -10.39 10.10 -8.58
N ASN A 50 -9.95 11.17 -9.25
CA ASN A 50 -8.59 11.69 -9.15
C ASN A 50 -8.27 12.16 -7.72
N THR A 51 -9.21 12.85 -7.05
CA THR A 51 -9.02 13.31 -5.66
C THR A 51 -8.93 12.13 -4.69
N VAL A 52 -9.74 11.09 -4.89
CA VAL A 52 -9.69 9.85 -4.07
C VAL A 52 -8.36 9.13 -4.25
N VAL A 53 -7.90 8.99 -5.49
CA VAL A 53 -6.63 8.32 -5.81
C VAL A 53 -5.44 9.08 -5.20
N LEU A 54 -5.44 10.41 -5.32
CA LEU A 54 -4.40 11.28 -4.78
C LEU A 54 -4.35 11.19 -3.25
N THR A 55 -5.49 11.34 -2.58
CA THR A 55 -5.56 11.25 -1.11
C THR A 55 -5.21 9.86 -0.60
N ALA A 56 -5.67 8.80 -1.28
CA ALA A 56 -5.30 7.43 -0.93
C ALA A 56 -3.80 7.19 -1.07
N GLY A 57 -3.18 7.72 -2.13
CA GLY A 57 -1.73 7.64 -2.34
C GLY A 57 -0.95 8.34 -1.24
N ILE A 58 -1.35 9.56 -0.85
CA ILE A 58 -0.70 10.33 0.23
C ILE A 58 -0.84 9.60 1.57
N ILE A 59 -2.03 9.14 1.95
CA ILE A 59 -2.27 8.45 3.22
C ILE A 59 -1.50 7.13 3.28
N THR A 60 -1.47 6.39 2.17
CA THR A 60 -0.74 5.12 2.08
C THR A 60 0.78 5.36 2.22
N ALA A 61 1.33 6.35 1.52
CA ALA A 61 2.74 6.71 1.63
C ALA A 61 3.11 7.20 3.04
N ALA A 62 2.27 8.05 3.65
CA ALA A 62 2.43 8.52 5.01
C ALA A 62 2.36 7.38 6.04
N SER A 63 1.48 6.40 5.83
CA SER A 63 1.37 5.22 6.69
C SER A 63 2.62 4.34 6.63
N MET A 64 3.18 4.12 5.42
CA MET A 64 4.42 3.37 5.27
C MET A 64 5.59 4.09 5.95
N ILE A 65 5.73 5.40 5.74
CA ILE A 65 6.78 6.21 6.38
C ILE A 65 6.60 6.22 7.91
N GLY A 66 5.38 6.41 8.41
CA GLY A 66 5.07 6.37 9.84
C GLY A 66 5.40 5.02 10.47
N SER A 67 5.07 3.92 9.79
CA SER A 67 5.40 2.56 10.24
C SER A 67 6.91 2.29 10.25
N ALA A 68 7.67 2.94 9.37
CA ALA A 68 9.13 2.81 9.32
C ALA A 68 9.85 3.70 10.36
N ILE A 69 9.20 4.78 10.82
CA ILE A 69 9.71 5.67 11.87
C ILE A 69 9.42 5.14 13.27
N GLN A 70 8.33 4.38 13.47
CA GLN A 70 8.07 3.68 14.73
C GLN A 70 9.21 2.71 15.01
N ARG A 71 10.06 3.08 15.96
CA ARG A 71 11.25 2.36 16.42
C ARG A 71 11.17 2.15 17.91
#